data_AF-A0A1J4K8P0-F1
#
_entry.id   AF-A0A1J4K8P0-F1
#
_cell.length_a   1.000
_cell.length_b   1.000
_cell.length_c   1.000
_cell.angle_alpha   90.00
_cell.angle_beta   90.00
_cell.angle_gamma   90.00
#
_symmetry.space_group_name_H-M   'P 1'
#
loop_
_entity.id
_entity.type
_entity.pdbx_description
1 polymer ?
#
loop_
_entity_poly.entity_id
_entity_poly.type
_entity_poly.pdbx_seq_one_letter_code
_entity_poly.pdbx_strand_id
1 'polypeptide(L)'
;MLSPAEISIYLSELSKDLSLSIAGKQYFVNKDLSSSLSKFISSKIQENKSITTIEIPSDDNYNVFSMVSAFLNGKKVQISSDNDFPLDNFANLLEIPTLKKLTDQSLQSPLAISNIIQRILFKIINEDEALQFLESNVEQIIKSQKIFELQPSILEKIIHSENSSFSSPESRYLFALKCCVKFPDSIKYFITDEDCEKIPDDILLQMSSNDSYSSLDGQIPTLLISRKLIKDIENLNQEIENAMKECSKTENDLNKAKEENQRILNEKGLTESKKDEVFTRKMELSQKLFQAGIGINKKAPDLSRFIVNKSVLNQINSKLSFLDQKCEELKKVLIGIQGQKVVFPELRVNGLKMAERFEATLKPLHDLFEMLLPNSDEVNELIEELRTISKELQQMADHMSH
;
A
#
# COMPACT_ATOMS: atom_id res chain seq x y z
N MET A 1 -30.86 49.22 -14.12
CA MET A 1 -30.05 48.50 -13.11
C MET A 1 -28.91 47.85 -13.86
N LEU A 2 -27.67 48.06 -13.43
CA LEU A 2 -26.52 47.35 -14.00
C LEU A 2 -26.62 45.86 -13.65
N SER A 3 -26.30 44.99 -14.60
CA SER A 3 -26.16 43.56 -14.37
C SER A 3 -24.90 43.26 -13.53
N PRO A 4 -24.84 42.10 -12.84
CA PRO A 4 -23.65 41.70 -12.11
C PRO A 4 -22.37 41.68 -12.95
N ALA A 5 -22.48 41.36 -14.25
CA ALA A 5 -21.36 41.37 -15.18
C ALA A 5 -20.86 42.79 -15.47
N GLU A 6 -21.77 43.73 -15.72
CA GLU A 6 -21.42 45.14 -15.96
C GLU A 6 -20.81 45.79 -14.72
N ILE A 7 -21.30 45.45 -13.52
CA ILE A 7 -20.72 45.90 -12.24
C ILE A 7 -19.29 45.36 -12.10
N SER A 8 -19.07 44.09 -12.41
CA SER A 8 -17.73 43.48 -12.32
C SER A 8 -16.73 44.12 -13.29
N ILE A 9 -17.16 44.47 -14.51
CA ILE A 9 -16.32 45.17 -15.50
C ILE A 9 -15.97 46.56 -14.96
N TYR A 10 -16.98 47.33 -14.52
CA TYR A 10 -16.77 48.65 -13.93
C TYR A 10 -15.78 48.65 -12.77
N LEU A 11 -15.93 47.72 -11.82
CA LEU A 11 -15.03 47.58 -10.67
C LEU A 11 -13.60 47.22 -11.09
N SER A 12 -13.43 46.48 -12.20
CA SER A 12 -12.12 46.09 -12.70
C SER A 12 -11.35 47.22 -13.40
N GLU A 13 -12.06 48.25 -13.88
CA GLU A 13 -11.51 49.42 -14.55
C GLU A 13 -11.15 50.56 -13.58
N LEU A 14 -11.50 50.43 -12.30
CA LEU A 14 -11.13 51.41 -11.27
C LEU A 14 -9.61 51.56 -11.13
N SER A 15 -9.16 52.79 -10.89
CA SER A 15 -7.75 53.10 -10.66
C SER A 15 -7.21 52.34 -9.45
N LYS A 16 -5.98 51.83 -9.54
CA LYS A 16 -5.30 51.15 -8.42
C LYS A 16 -4.25 52.07 -7.81
N ASP A 17 -4.74 53.09 -7.13
CA ASP A 17 -4.01 54.26 -6.64
C ASP A 17 -3.50 54.13 -5.18
N LEU A 18 -3.72 52.97 -4.55
CA LEU A 18 -3.22 52.64 -3.23
C LEU A 18 -2.45 51.31 -3.25
N SER A 19 -1.24 51.30 -2.69
CA SER A 19 -0.43 50.11 -2.47
C SER A 19 -0.58 49.59 -1.04
N LEU A 20 -0.83 48.30 -0.88
CA LEU A 20 -0.81 47.59 0.40
C LEU A 20 0.45 46.74 0.47
N SER A 21 1.31 47.02 1.46
CA SER A 21 2.58 46.30 1.66
C SER A 21 2.44 45.30 2.80
N ILE A 22 2.75 44.03 2.54
CA ILE A 22 2.72 42.95 3.53
C ILE A 22 3.91 42.01 3.31
N ALA A 23 4.74 41.81 4.34
CA ALA A 23 5.95 40.98 4.26
C ALA A 23 6.83 41.22 3.01
N GLY A 24 6.97 42.49 2.59
CA GLY A 24 7.74 42.89 1.40
C GLY A 24 7.03 42.70 0.05
N LYS A 25 5.83 42.13 0.01
CA LYS A 25 4.98 42.04 -1.18
C LYS A 25 4.06 43.26 -1.28
N GLN A 26 3.87 43.77 -2.49
CA GLN A 26 2.98 44.89 -2.75
C GLN A 26 1.73 44.45 -3.52
N TYR A 27 0.57 44.94 -3.07
CA TYR A 27 -0.73 44.66 -3.66
C TYR A 27 -1.45 45.98 -3.95
N PHE A 28 -1.89 46.18 -5.18
CA PHE A 28 -2.51 47.43 -5.61
C PHE A 28 -4.04 47.35 -5.55
N VAL A 29 -4.66 48.31 -4.88
CA VAL A 29 -6.11 48.42 -4.71
C VAL A 29 -6.61 49.82 -5.06
N ASN A 30 -7.90 49.92 -5.39
CA ASN A 30 -8.56 51.21 -5.52
C ASN A 30 -8.77 51.83 -4.13
N LYS A 31 -8.31 53.07 -3.94
CA LYS A 31 -8.32 53.78 -2.66
C LYS A 31 -9.72 54.00 -2.10
N ASP A 32 -10.65 54.49 -2.93
CA ASP A 32 -12.01 54.82 -2.50
C ASP A 32 -12.82 53.56 -2.16
N LEU A 33 -12.75 52.55 -3.03
CA LEU A 33 -13.43 51.27 -2.83
C LEU A 33 -12.89 50.55 -1.59
N SER A 34 -11.56 50.42 -1.46
CA SER A 34 -10.95 49.76 -0.31
C SER A 34 -11.24 50.51 1.00
N SER A 35 -11.26 51.84 1.01
CA SER A 35 -11.67 52.67 2.15
C SER A 35 -13.14 52.47 2.54
N SER A 36 -14.01 52.16 1.57
CA SER A 36 -15.43 51.89 1.86
C SER A 36 -15.66 50.50 2.48
N LEU A 37 -14.77 49.54 2.18
CA LEU A 37 -14.88 48.15 2.61
C LEU A 37 -14.13 47.86 3.92
N SER A 38 -13.01 48.55 4.16
CA SER A 38 -12.12 48.34 5.31
C SER A 38 -12.08 49.58 6.20
N LYS A 39 -12.46 49.43 7.47
CA LYS A 39 -12.34 50.53 8.45
C LYS A 39 -10.88 50.86 8.75
N PHE A 40 -10.00 49.85 8.78
CA PHE A 40 -8.56 50.07 8.96
C PHE A 40 -7.98 50.97 7.87
N ILE A 41 -8.25 50.68 6.59
CA ILE A 41 -7.78 51.48 5.46
C ILE A 41 -8.40 52.88 5.51
N SER A 42 -9.69 52.98 5.81
CA SER A 42 -10.38 54.27 5.97
C SER A 42 -9.72 55.16 7.02
N SER A 43 -9.42 54.61 8.21
CA SER A 43 -8.73 55.33 9.28
C SER A 43 -7.34 55.79 8.85
N LYS A 44 -6.56 54.95 8.16
CA LYS A 44 -5.22 55.32 7.66
C LYS A 44 -5.26 56.43 6.61
N ILE A 45 -6.26 56.43 5.73
CA ILE A 45 -6.46 57.51 4.76
C ILE A 45 -6.92 58.80 5.44
N GLN A 46 -7.72 58.71 6.50
CA GLN A 46 -8.13 59.89 7.29
C GLN A 46 -6.96 60.50 8.04
N GLU A 47 -6.05 59.69 8.60
CA GLU A 47 -4.81 60.12 9.23
C GLU A 47 -3.89 60.84 8.23
N ASN A 48 -3.78 60.33 6.99
CA ASN A 48 -2.98 60.93 5.94
C ASN A 48 -3.66 60.80 4.57
N LYS A 49 -4.29 61.89 4.09
CA LYS A 49 -5.01 61.90 2.81
C LYS A 49 -4.11 61.65 1.59
N SER A 50 -2.83 62.02 1.65
CA SER A 50 -1.87 61.80 0.55
C SER A 50 -1.17 60.44 0.62
N ILE A 51 -1.59 59.55 1.53
CA ILE A 51 -1.01 58.20 1.62
C ILE A 51 -1.22 57.43 0.31
N THR A 52 -0.12 56.84 -0.18
CA THR A 52 -0.05 56.01 -1.39
C THR A 52 0.33 54.57 -1.07
N THR A 53 0.89 54.31 0.12
CA THR A 53 1.26 52.97 0.59
C THR A 53 0.83 52.80 2.04
N ILE A 54 0.13 51.71 2.35
CA ILE A 54 -0.21 51.30 3.72
C ILE A 54 0.51 49.99 4.03
N GLU A 55 1.24 49.97 5.14
CA GLU A 55 1.85 48.76 5.67
C GLU A 55 0.83 47.98 6.50
N ILE A 56 0.69 46.69 6.19
CA ILE A 56 -0.18 45.78 6.92
C ILE A 56 0.67 45.09 8.00
N PRO A 57 0.33 45.22 9.29
CA PRO A 57 1.13 44.68 10.39
C PRO A 57 0.86 43.18 10.58
N SER A 58 1.12 42.37 9.56
CA SER A 58 0.92 40.93 9.56
C SER A 58 1.80 40.25 8.52
N ASP A 59 1.95 38.93 8.64
CA ASP A 59 2.62 38.10 7.65
C ASP A 59 1.59 37.38 6.77
N ASP A 60 1.93 37.16 5.50
CA ASP A 60 1.09 36.40 4.55
C ASP A 60 1.50 34.92 4.54
N ASN A 61 1.52 34.28 5.71
CA ASN A 61 2.04 32.92 5.90
C ASN A 61 1.32 31.86 5.06
N TYR A 62 0.06 32.13 4.68
CA TYR A 62 -0.78 31.22 3.89
C TYR A 62 -0.95 31.68 2.44
N ASN A 63 -0.26 32.75 2.01
CA ASN A 63 -0.38 33.35 0.67
C ASN A 63 -1.82 33.70 0.25
N VAL A 64 -2.70 34.03 1.21
CA VAL A 64 -4.11 34.34 0.96
C VAL A 64 -4.35 35.83 0.76
N PHE A 65 -3.36 36.70 1.03
CA PHE A 65 -3.55 38.15 0.94
C PHE A 65 -3.88 38.61 -0.48
N SER A 66 -3.44 37.87 -1.51
CA SER A 66 -3.85 38.09 -2.90
C SER A 66 -5.38 38.04 -3.07
N MET A 67 -6.08 37.17 -2.33
CA MET A 67 -7.54 37.09 -2.32
C MET A 67 -8.17 38.26 -1.59
N VAL A 68 -7.57 38.71 -0.48
CA VAL A 68 -8.00 39.91 0.25
C VAL A 68 -7.90 41.16 -0.65
N SER A 69 -6.78 41.31 -1.37
CA SER A 69 -6.61 42.38 -2.36
C SER A 69 -7.62 42.28 -3.51
N ALA A 70 -7.93 41.07 -3.99
CA ALA A 70 -8.97 40.87 -4.99
C ALA A 70 -10.36 41.30 -4.47
N PHE A 71 -10.68 40.94 -3.21
CA PHE A 71 -11.92 41.33 -2.55
C PHE A 71 -12.05 42.85 -2.40
N LEU A 72 -10.99 43.53 -1.98
CA LEU A 72 -10.94 44.98 -1.85
C LEU A 72 -11.07 45.70 -3.20
N ASN A 73 -10.75 45.02 -4.30
CA ASN A 73 -11.00 45.48 -5.68
C ASN A 73 -12.39 45.05 -6.20
N GLY A 74 -13.28 44.61 -5.32
CA GLY A 74 -14.66 44.26 -5.68
C GLY A 74 -14.81 42.93 -6.44
N LYS A 75 -13.77 42.09 -6.46
CA LYS A 75 -13.86 40.76 -7.09
C LYS A 75 -14.50 39.75 -6.13
N LYS A 76 -15.25 38.81 -6.70
CA LYS A 76 -15.73 37.64 -5.97
C LYS A 76 -14.54 36.77 -5.54
N VAL A 77 -14.51 36.42 -4.26
CA VAL A 77 -13.53 35.47 -3.70
C VAL A 77 -14.21 34.13 -3.42
N GLN A 78 -13.48 33.05 -3.64
CA GLN A 78 -13.95 31.70 -3.33
C GLN A 78 -13.43 31.31 -1.95
N ILE A 79 -14.35 31.25 -0.99
CA ILE A 79 -14.06 30.81 0.37
C ILE A 79 -14.22 29.29 0.42
N SER A 80 -13.24 28.62 1.02
CA SER A 80 -13.20 27.18 1.29
C SER A 80 -12.57 26.92 2.65
N SER A 81 -12.62 25.67 3.12
CA SER A 81 -11.96 25.25 4.37
C SER A 81 -10.46 25.53 4.40
N ASP A 82 -9.80 25.60 3.23
CA ASP A 82 -8.36 25.85 3.13
C ASP A 82 -7.98 27.31 3.39
N ASN A 83 -8.92 28.24 3.18
CA ASN A 83 -8.63 29.66 3.22
C ASN A 83 -9.56 30.45 4.16
N ASP A 84 -10.63 29.87 4.69
CA ASP A 84 -11.60 30.58 5.50
C ASP A 84 -11.01 31.19 6.77
N PHE A 85 -10.22 30.44 7.53
CA PHE A 85 -9.55 30.93 8.74
C PHE A 85 -8.51 32.03 8.47
N PRO A 86 -7.52 31.86 7.57
CA PRO A 86 -6.56 32.93 7.31
C PRO A 86 -7.23 34.16 6.67
N LEU A 87 -8.30 33.99 5.88
CA LEU A 87 -9.11 35.11 5.40
C LEU A 87 -9.87 35.80 6.54
N ASP A 88 -10.38 35.06 7.53
CA ASP A 88 -11.05 35.63 8.69
C ASP A 88 -10.09 36.49 9.52
N ASN A 89 -8.85 36.02 9.72
CA ASN A 89 -7.82 36.80 10.40
C ASN A 89 -7.55 38.13 9.70
N PHE A 90 -7.45 38.13 8.36
CA PHE A 90 -7.32 39.38 7.61
C PHE A 90 -8.58 40.23 7.63
N ALA A 91 -9.77 39.63 7.59
CA ALA A 91 -11.03 40.35 7.70
C ALA A 91 -11.17 41.05 9.07
N ASN A 92 -10.69 40.42 10.13
CA ASN A 92 -10.60 41.01 11.46
C ASN A 92 -9.56 42.11 11.52
N LEU A 93 -8.33 41.84 11.07
CA LEU A 93 -7.21 42.79 11.10
C LEU A 93 -7.52 44.07 10.32
N LEU A 94 -8.08 43.92 9.12
CA LEU A 94 -8.43 45.04 8.24
C LEU A 94 -9.83 45.61 8.55
N GLU A 95 -10.53 45.04 9.53
CA GLU A 95 -11.89 45.43 9.89
C GLU A 95 -12.83 45.50 8.67
N ILE A 96 -12.94 44.40 7.92
CA ILE A 96 -13.78 44.24 6.72
C ILE A 96 -15.03 43.41 7.11
N PRO A 97 -16.17 44.05 7.46
CA PRO A 97 -17.31 43.33 8.04
C PRO A 97 -17.97 42.34 7.06
N THR A 98 -17.97 42.66 5.77
CA THR A 98 -18.57 41.82 4.73
C THR A 98 -17.76 40.55 4.49
N LEU A 99 -16.43 40.64 4.43
CA LEU A 99 -15.56 39.48 4.31
C LEU A 99 -15.64 38.62 5.58
N LYS A 100 -15.63 39.25 6.76
CA LYS A 100 -15.78 38.57 8.05
C LYS A 100 -17.06 37.73 8.11
N LYS A 101 -18.19 38.32 7.69
CA LYS A 101 -19.47 37.60 7.68
C LYS A 101 -19.41 36.36 6.77
N LEU A 102 -18.72 36.44 5.63
CA LEU A 102 -18.60 35.33 4.70
C LEU A 102 -17.66 34.23 5.22
N THR A 103 -16.57 34.60 5.89
CA THR A 103 -15.65 33.65 6.53
C THR A 103 -16.29 33.00 7.75
N ASP A 104 -16.99 33.75 8.60
CA ASP A 104 -17.76 33.25 9.75
C ASP A 104 -18.76 32.17 9.34
N GLN A 105 -19.47 32.36 8.22
CA GLN A 105 -20.40 31.36 7.68
C GLN A 105 -19.71 30.05 7.31
N SER A 106 -18.50 30.12 6.75
CA SER A 106 -17.69 28.93 6.44
C SER A 106 -17.15 28.29 7.71
N LEU A 107 -16.63 29.09 8.66
CA LEU A 107 -16.08 28.63 9.93
C LEU A 107 -17.11 27.89 10.79
N GLN A 108 -18.36 28.36 10.77
CA GLN A 108 -19.49 27.76 11.50
C GLN A 108 -20.12 26.54 10.78
N SER A 109 -19.63 26.17 9.60
CA SER A 109 -20.11 24.97 8.91
C SER A 109 -19.88 23.72 9.79
N PRO A 110 -20.80 22.75 9.82
CA PRO A 110 -20.59 21.47 10.50
C PRO A 110 -19.28 20.80 10.08
N LEU A 111 -18.72 19.97 10.96
CA LEU A 111 -17.55 19.16 10.64
C LEU A 111 -17.86 18.20 9.50
N ALA A 112 -16.92 18.13 8.57
CA ALA A 112 -16.99 17.32 7.38
C ALA A 112 -15.59 16.81 7.02
N ILE A 113 -15.54 15.74 6.23
CA ILE A 113 -14.29 15.18 5.69
C ILE A 113 -13.49 16.24 4.93
N SER A 114 -14.17 17.19 4.27
CA SER A 114 -13.55 18.27 3.50
C SER A 114 -12.98 19.42 4.33
N ASN A 115 -13.29 19.53 5.63
CA ASN A 115 -12.83 20.65 6.46
C ASN A 115 -12.08 20.23 7.74
N ILE A 116 -12.16 18.97 8.17
CA ILE A 116 -11.62 18.50 9.45
C ILE A 116 -10.12 18.77 9.61
N ILE A 117 -9.31 18.49 8.58
CA ILE A 117 -7.84 18.69 8.64
C ILE A 117 -7.52 20.16 8.94
N GLN A 118 -8.14 21.08 8.22
CA GLN A 118 -7.93 22.52 8.33
C GLN A 118 -8.44 23.03 9.69
N ARG A 119 -9.58 22.52 10.16
CA ARG A 119 -10.11 22.85 11.50
C ARG A 119 -9.14 22.44 12.62
N ILE A 120 -8.45 21.31 12.48
CA ILE A 120 -7.39 20.86 13.40
C ILE A 120 -6.16 21.75 13.29
N LEU A 121 -5.64 21.97 12.08
CA LEU A 121 -4.42 22.75 11.85
C LEU A 121 -4.54 24.18 12.41
N PHE A 122 -5.72 24.78 12.25
CA PHE A 122 -6.02 26.12 12.76
C PHE A 122 -6.51 26.14 14.21
N LYS A 123 -6.57 24.99 14.89
CA LYS A 123 -7.00 24.85 16.30
C LYS A 123 -8.39 25.46 16.56
N ILE A 124 -9.29 25.32 15.59
CA ILE A 124 -10.68 25.82 15.68
C ILE A 124 -11.55 24.87 16.51
N ILE A 125 -11.19 23.59 16.50
CA ILE A 125 -11.88 22.51 17.21
C ILE A 125 -11.00 22.00 18.35
N ASN A 126 -11.64 21.45 19.39
CA ASN A 126 -10.93 20.73 20.44
C ASN A 126 -10.36 19.39 19.92
N GLU A 127 -9.31 18.89 20.55
CA GLU A 127 -8.60 17.70 20.09
C GLU A 127 -9.45 16.42 20.19
N ASP A 128 -10.30 16.30 21.22
CA ASP A 128 -11.10 15.11 21.46
C ASP A 128 -12.22 14.94 20.40
N GLU A 129 -12.93 16.01 20.08
CA GLU A 129 -13.96 16.06 19.05
C GLU A 129 -13.36 15.84 17.66
N ALA A 130 -12.16 16.41 17.42
CA ALA A 130 -11.42 16.16 16.20
C ALA A 130 -11.04 14.68 16.08
N LEU A 131 -10.48 14.09 17.13
CA LEU A 131 -10.08 12.69 17.14
C LEU A 131 -11.27 11.78 16.92
N GLN A 132 -12.38 12.00 17.63
CA GLN A 132 -13.61 11.23 17.46
C GLN A 132 -14.14 11.29 16.01
N PHE A 133 -14.08 12.46 15.37
CA PHE A 133 -14.48 12.62 13.97
C PHE A 133 -13.53 11.88 13.02
N LEU A 134 -12.21 12.00 13.24
CA LEU A 134 -11.18 11.31 12.47
C LEU A 134 -11.34 9.80 12.59
N GLU A 135 -11.47 9.27 13.80
CA GLU A 135 -11.68 7.84 14.08
C GLU A 135 -12.89 7.30 13.32
N SER A 136 -14.01 8.04 13.34
CA SER A 136 -15.26 7.62 12.69
C SER A 136 -15.22 7.67 11.17
N ASN A 137 -14.32 8.46 10.57
CA ASN A 137 -14.28 8.74 9.12
C ASN A 137 -12.92 8.43 8.46
N VAL A 138 -12.01 7.77 9.18
CA VAL A 138 -10.59 7.64 8.79
C VAL A 138 -10.42 7.12 7.37
N GLU A 139 -11.18 6.09 6.99
CA GLU A 139 -11.12 5.44 5.67
C GLU A 139 -11.39 6.41 4.50
N GLN A 140 -12.26 7.40 4.70
CA GLN A 140 -12.54 8.41 3.68
C GLN A 140 -11.47 9.50 3.68
N ILE A 141 -10.93 9.84 4.85
CA ILE A 141 -9.97 10.93 5.04
C ILE A 141 -8.58 10.53 4.52
N ILE A 142 -8.13 9.29 4.76
CA ILE A 142 -6.80 8.80 4.34
C ILE A 142 -6.59 8.75 2.81
N LYS A 143 -7.67 8.92 2.03
CA LYS A 143 -7.61 9.08 0.57
C LYS A 143 -7.02 10.42 0.16
N SER A 144 -7.09 11.43 1.04
CA SER A 144 -6.53 12.76 0.84
C SER A 144 -5.08 12.83 1.32
N GLN A 145 -4.19 13.42 0.51
CA GLN A 145 -2.81 13.69 0.94
C GLN A 145 -2.72 14.73 2.05
N LYS A 146 -3.77 15.55 2.25
CA LYS A 146 -3.80 16.58 3.29
C LYS A 146 -3.72 16.02 4.71
N ILE A 147 -4.09 14.76 4.92
CA ILE A 147 -3.99 14.12 6.25
C ILE A 147 -2.55 14.15 6.77
N PHE A 148 -1.56 14.12 5.88
CA PHE A 148 -0.14 14.18 6.24
C PHE A 148 0.35 15.60 6.56
N GLU A 149 -0.52 16.61 6.54
CA GLU A 149 -0.21 17.93 7.11
C GLU A 149 -0.39 17.94 8.64
N LEU A 150 -1.11 16.96 9.19
CA LEU A 150 -1.29 16.81 10.64
C LEU A 150 0.02 16.39 11.33
N GLN A 151 0.08 16.68 12.63
CA GLN A 151 1.21 16.26 13.46
C GLN A 151 1.26 14.73 13.60
N PRO A 152 2.46 14.12 13.61
CA PRO A 152 2.64 12.67 13.80
C PRO A 152 1.87 12.11 15.00
N SER A 153 1.81 12.82 16.12
CA SER A 153 1.10 12.40 17.33
C SER A 153 -0.41 12.21 17.14
N ILE A 154 -1.04 12.99 16.26
CA ILE A 154 -2.47 12.82 15.95
C ILE A 154 -2.66 11.57 15.08
N LEU A 155 -1.78 11.38 14.10
CA LEU A 155 -1.82 10.22 13.20
C LEU A 155 -1.58 8.91 13.96
N GLU A 156 -0.63 8.91 14.90
CA GLU A 156 -0.37 7.81 15.84
C GLU A 156 -1.64 7.44 16.62
N LYS A 157 -2.32 8.42 17.24
CA LYS A 157 -3.57 8.18 17.98
C LYS A 157 -4.63 7.51 17.12
N ILE A 158 -4.78 7.93 15.87
CA ILE A 158 -5.75 7.34 14.94
C ILE A 158 -5.36 5.90 14.57
N ILE A 159 -4.08 5.62 14.33
CA ILE A 159 -3.61 4.28 13.93
C ILE A 159 -3.84 3.28 15.06
N HIS A 160 -3.52 3.65 16.30
CA HIS A 160 -3.57 2.74 17.46
C HIS A 160 -4.90 2.74 18.20
N SER A 161 -5.83 3.63 17.86
CA SER A 161 -7.16 3.65 18.47
C SER A 161 -7.99 2.43 18.04
N GLU A 162 -8.62 1.80 19.02
CA GLU A 162 -9.59 0.72 18.81
C GLU A 162 -10.89 1.24 18.17
N ASN A 163 -11.20 2.54 18.35
CA ASN A 163 -12.42 3.16 17.83
C ASN A 163 -12.31 3.55 16.35
N SER A 164 -11.11 3.53 15.78
CA SER A 164 -10.86 3.92 14.39
C SER A 164 -11.51 2.95 13.40
N SER A 165 -12.43 3.48 12.58
CA SER A 165 -13.26 2.77 11.60
C SER A 165 -12.52 2.45 10.29
N PHE A 166 -11.32 1.88 10.38
CA PHE A 166 -10.64 1.33 9.21
C PHE A 166 -11.47 0.21 8.59
N SER A 167 -11.51 0.15 7.26
CA SER A 167 -12.25 -0.90 6.54
C SER A 167 -11.72 -2.31 6.80
N SER A 168 -10.41 -2.43 7.07
CA SER A 168 -9.75 -3.69 7.40
C SER A 168 -8.40 -3.46 8.12
N PRO A 169 -7.82 -4.49 8.75
CA PRO A 169 -6.46 -4.41 9.30
C PRO A 169 -5.41 -4.00 8.25
N GLU A 170 -5.57 -4.45 7.01
CA GLU A 170 -4.69 -4.10 5.90
C GLU A 170 -4.75 -2.59 5.61
N SER A 171 -5.94 -1.99 5.60
CA SER A 171 -6.10 -0.53 5.41
C SER A 171 -5.38 0.25 6.50
N ARG A 172 -5.50 -0.19 7.75
CA ARG A 172 -4.82 0.41 8.91
C ARG A 172 -3.30 0.38 8.76
N TYR A 173 -2.73 -0.81 8.51
CA TYR A 173 -1.28 -0.95 8.39
C TYR A 173 -0.71 -0.34 7.10
N LEU A 174 -1.48 -0.31 6.01
CA LEU A 174 -1.09 0.43 4.80
C LEU A 174 -1.03 1.93 5.06
N PHE A 175 -1.98 2.47 5.83
CA PHE A 175 -1.94 3.87 6.26
C PHE A 175 -0.75 4.14 7.19
N ALA A 176 -0.49 3.27 8.17
CA ALA A 176 0.67 3.37 9.05
C ALA A 176 1.99 3.39 8.26
N LEU A 177 2.15 2.52 7.26
CA LEU A 177 3.33 2.53 6.38
C LEU A 177 3.46 3.82 5.58
N LYS A 178 2.35 4.39 5.08
CA LYS A 178 2.38 5.70 4.41
C LYS A 178 2.83 6.81 5.37
N CYS A 179 2.40 6.77 6.63
CA CYS A 179 2.89 7.69 7.67
C CYS A 179 4.39 7.52 7.91
N CYS A 180 4.90 6.29 7.99
CA CYS A 180 6.34 6.02 8.11
C CYS A 180 7.15 6.63 6.96
N VAL A 181 6.67 6.52 5.71
CA VAL A 181 7.36 7.13 4.55
C VAL A 181 7.34 8.66 4.63
N LYS A 182 6.22 9.25 5.06
CA LYS A 182 6.06 10.70 5.17
C LYS A 182 6.83 11.30 6.35
N PHE A 183 7.01 10.55 7.43
CA PHE A 183 7.69 10.97 8.65
C PHE A 183 8.71 9.90 9.11
N PRO A 184 9.86 9.77 8.42
CA PRO A 184 10.86 8.74 8.72
C PRO A 184 11.39 8.79 10.15
N ASP A 185 11.51 10.00 10.72
CA ASP A 185 11.99 10.19 12.09
C ASP A 185 10.99 9.71 13.17
N SER A 186 9.76 9.36 12.76
CA SER A 186 8.63 9.03 13.64
C SER A 186 8.11 7.60 13.46
N ILE A 187 8.84 6.72 12.78
CA ILE A 187 8.39 5.35 12.46
C ILE A 187 7.92 4.57 13.69
N LYS A 188 8.66 4.68 14.81
CA LYS A 188 8.36 3.96 16.06
C LYS A 188 7.02 4.34 16.68
N TYR A 189 6.47 5.50 16.33
CA TYR A 189 5.14 5.92 16.75
C TYR A 189 4.05 5.27 15.92
N PHE A 190 4.31 4.95 14.65
CA PHE A 190 3.28 4.38 13.77
C PHE A 190 3.28 2.85 13.74
N ILE A 191 4.46 2.24 13.89
CA ILE A 191 4.62 0.79 13.94
C ILE A 191 5.45 0.46 15.18
N THR A 192 4.78 -0.11 16.18
CA THR A 192 5.42 -0.57 17.41
C THR A 192 5.96 -2.00 17.25
N ASP A 193 6.72 -2.47 18.24
CA ASP A 193 7.19 -3.86 18.27
C ASP A 193 6.03 -4.86 18.33
N GLU A 194 4.93 -4.51 19.02
CA GLU A 194 3.72 -5.34 19.08
C GLU A 194 2.98 -5.37 17.73
N ASP A 195 3.01 -4.26 16.99
CA ASP A 195 2.38 -4.19 15.68
C ASP A 195 3.06 -5.09 14.67
N CYS A 196 4.37 -5.29 14.77
CA CYS A 196 5.13 -6.14 13.87
C CYS A 196 4.56 -7.56 13.78
N GLU A 197 3.98 -8.10 14.86
CA GLU A 197 3.32 -9.41 14.86
C GLU A 197 1.93 -9.39 14.20
N LYS A 198 1.27 -8.22 14.17
CA LYS A 198 -0.10 -8.03 13.69
C LYS A 198 -0.17 -7.61 12.21
N ILE A 199 0.94 -7.19 11.60
CA ILE A 199 0.97 -6.78 10.19
C ILE A 199 0.57 -7.97 9.28
N PRO A 200 -0.43 -7.80 8.39
CA PRO A 200 -0.82 -8.83 7.42
C PRO A 200 0.26 -9.12 6.36
N ASP A 201 0.33 -10.36 5.89
CA ASP A 201 1.37 -10.81 4.94
C ASP A 201 1.34 -10.05 3.61
N ASP A 202 0.14 -9.71 3.11
CA ASP A 202 -0.02 -8.90 1.90
C ASP A 202 0.62 -7.52 2.02
N ILE A 203 0.59 -6.93 3.22
CA ILE A 203 1.21 -5.64 3.50
C ILE A 203 2.74 -5.77 3.53
N LEU A 204 3.27 -6.87 4.08
CA LEU A 204 4.70 -7.17 4.06
C LEU A 204 5.21 -7.40 2.62
N LEU A 205 4.42 -8.09 1.80
CA LEU A 205 4.69 -8.28 0.38
C LEU A 205 4.67 -6.94 -0.38
N GLN A 206 3.70 -6.07 -0.11
CA GLN A 206 3.69 -4.72 -0.70
C GLN A 206 4.89 -3.88 -0.27
N MET A 207 5.28 -3.96 1.00
CA MET A 207 6.45 -3.23 1.51
C MET A 207 7.75 -3.67 0.81
N SER A 208 7.92 -4.97 0.56
CA SER A 208 9.11 -5.52 -0.11
C SER A 208 9.12 -5.36 -1.63
N SER A 209 7.96 -5.25 -2.27
CA SER A 209 7.84 -5.17 -3.73
C SER A 209 7.69 -3.75 -4.28
N ASN A 210 7.30 -2.78 -3.43
CA ASN A 210 7.08 -1.41 -3.85
C ASN A 210 8.22 -0.48 -3.41
N ASP A 211 8.93 0.07 -4.41
CA ASP A 211 10.07 0.97 -4.23
C ASP A 211 9.74 2.21 -3.38
N SER A 212 8.47 2.61 -3.27
CA SER A 212 8.07 3.74 -2.41
C SER A 212 8.37 3.51 -0.93
N TYR A 213 8.56 2.25 -0.51
CA TYR A 213 8.89 1.87 0.86
C TYR A 213 10.37 1.55 1.08
N SER A 214 11.21 1.66 0.04
CA SER A 214 12.66 1.42 0.15
C SER A 214 13.34 2.28 1.21
N SER A 215 12.80 3.48 1.49
CA SER A 215 13.30 4.35 2.56
C SER A 215 13.12 3.76 3.96
N LEU A 216 12.25 2.77 4.14
CA LEU A 216 11.98 2.11 5.41
C LEU A 216 12.88 0.89 5.65
N ASP A 217 13.72 0.53 4.67
CA ASP A 217 14.62 -0.61 4.78
C ASP A 217 15.59 -0.44 5.96
N GLY A 218 15.66 -1.48 6.81
CA GLY A 218 16.41 -1.47 8.07
C GLY A 218 15.85 -0.58 9.20
N GLN A 219 14.75 0.16 8.99
CA GLN A 219 14.15 1.04 10.01
C GLN A 219 12.97 0.40 10.74
N ILE A 220 12.17 -0.40 10.04
CA ILE A 220 11.16 -1.27 10.67
C ILE A 220 11.90 -2.48 11.27
N PRO A 221 11.50 -3.03 12.42
CA PRO A 221 12.10 -4.23 13.01
C PRO A 221 11.99 -5.47 12.10
N THR A 222 12.80 -5.54 11.06
CA THR A 222 12.83 -6.61 10.05
C THR A 222 13.05 -7.96 10.70
N LEU A 223 13.78 -8.00 11.82
CA LEU A 223 14.00 -9.21 12.63
C LEU A 223 12.72 -9.74 13.28
N LEU A 224 11.82 -8.87 13.76
CA LEU A 224 10.54 -9.30 14.35
C LEU A 224 9.60 -9.84 13.27
N ILE A 225 9.52 -9.13 12.14
CA ILE A 225 8.75 -9.55 10.97
C ILE A 225 9.28 -10.90 10.43
N SER A 226 10.61 -11.04 10.29
CA SER A 226 11.22 -12.29 9.84
C SER A 226 10.95 -13.43 10.81
N ARG A 227 10.98 -13.17 12.13
CA ARG A 227 10.67 -14.18 13.16
C ARG A 227 9.22 -14.64 13.09
N LYS A 228 8.27 -13.74 12.83
CA LYS A 228 6.87 -14.10 12.58
C LYS A 228 6.76 -15.01 11.36
N LEU A 229 7.34 -14.61 10.23
CA LEU A 229 7.30 -15.40 9.00
C LEU A 229 7.89 -16.81 9.19
N ILE A 230 9.00 -16.93 9.92
CA ILE A 230 9.59 -18.23 10.26
C ILE A 230 8.61 -19.09 11.06
N LYS A 231 7.94 -18.51 12.07
CA LYS A 231 6.95 -19.22 12.89
C LYS A 231 5.73 -19.67 12.08
N ASP A 232 5.26 -18.84 11.15
CA ASP A 232 4.13 -19.18 10.27
C ASP A 232 4.51 -20.30 9.31
N ILE A 233 5.75 -20.32 8.80
CA ILE A 233 6.31 -21.43 8.03
C ILE A 233 6.40 -22.71 8.87
N GLU A 234 6.86 -22.63 10.12
CA GLU A 234 6.92 -23.77 11.04
C GLU A 234 5.53 -24.37 11.29
N ASN A 235 4.52 -23.53 11.53
CA ASN A 235 3.13 -23.96 11.72
C ASN A 235 2.58 -24.66 10.47
N LEU A 236 2.78 -24.06 9.29
CA LEU A 236 2.36 -24.66 8.01
C LEU A 236 3.02 -26.02 7.77
N ASN A 237 4.31 -26.16 8.07
CA ASN A 237 4.99 -27.44 7.97
C ASN A 237 4.37 -28.50 8.90
N GLN A 238 3.98 -28.11 10.12
CA GLN A 238 3.33 -29.01 11.06
C GLN A 238 1.92 -29.41 10.61
N GLU A 239 1.15 -28.49 10.01
CA GLU A 239 -0.14 -28.79 9.39
C GLU A 239 0.00 -29.77 8.22
N ILE A 240 1.02 -29.58 7.37
CA ILE A 240 1.34 -30.49 6.27
C ILE A 240 1.69 -31.88 6.81
N GLU A 241 2.54 -31.98 7.83
CA GLU A 241 2.88 -33.28 8.44
C GLU A 241 1.65 -34.00 9.01
N ASN A 242 0.73 -33.27 9.64
CA ASN A 242 -0.49 -33.84 10.18
C ASN A 242 -1.40 -34.35 9.05
N ALA A 243 -1.59 -33.56 7.99
CA ALA A 243 -2.35 -33.98 6.81
C ALA A 243 -1.73 -35.23 6.15
N MET A 244 -0.40 -35.31 6.05
CA MET A 244 0.30 -36.50 5.53
C MET A 244 0.08 -37.75 6.40
N LYS A 245 0.05 -37.60 7.73
CA LYS A 245 -0.28 -38.71 8.65
C LYS A 245 -1.72 -39.18 8.49
N GLU A 246 -2.66 -38.26 8.31
CA GLU A 246 -4.06 -38.60 8.03
C GLU A 246 -4.19 -39.36 6.71
N CYS A 247 -3.54 -38.88 5.64
CA CYS A 247 -3.49 -39.59 4.35
C CYS A 247 -2.93 -41.01 4.50
N SER A 248 -1.83 -41.18 5.25
CA SER A 248 -1.22 -42.49 5.49
C SER A 248 -2.15 -43.44 6.26
N LYS A 249 -2.95 -42.90 7.20
CA LYS A 249 -3.94 -43.67 7.94
C LYS A 249 -5.08 -44.11 7.02
N THR A 250 -5.60 -43.21 6.19
CA THR A 250 -6.64 -43.51 5.22
C THR A 250 -6.17 -44.56 4.20
N GLU A 251 -4.91 -44.52 3.78
CA GLU A 251 -4.33 -45.52 2.89
C GLU A 251 -4.26 -46.92 3.54
N ASN A 252 -3.87 -46.99 4.82
CA ASN A 252 -3.88 -48.24 5.58
C ASN A 252 -5.28 -48.80 5.77
N ASP A 253 -6.26 -47.95 6.08
CA ASP A 253 -7.66 -48.38 6.23
C ASP A 253 -8.25 -48.85 4.90
N LEU A 254 -7.88 -48.20 3.79
CA LEU A 254 -8.22 -48.66 2.43
C LEU A 254 -7.61 -50.04 2.13
N ASN A 255 -6.36 -50.27 2.51
CA ASN A 255 -5.70 -51.56 2.29
C ASN A 255 -6.34 -52.69 3.11
N LYS A 256 -6.71 -52.44 4.38
CA LYS A 256 -7.50 -53.40 5.17
C LYS A 256 -8.86 -53.70 4.53
N ALA A 257 -9.55 -52.67 4.05
CA ALA A 257 -10.82 -52.84 3.35
C ALA A 257 -10.67 -53.64 2.04
N LYS A 258 -9.53 -53.53 1.34
CA LYS A 258 -9.21 -54.37 0.17
C LYS A 258 -8.97 -55.83 0.56
N GLU A 259 -8.20 -56.08 1.60
CA GLU A 259 -7.93 -57.44 2.10
C GLU A 259 -9.21 -58.14 2.57
N GLU A 260 -10.08 -57.42 3.28
CA GLU A 260 -11.37 -57.95 3.73
C GLU A 260 -12.34 -58.19 2.57
N ASN A 261 -12.38 -57.30 1.57
CA ASN A 261 -13.11 -57.56 0.32
C ASN A 261 -12.58 -58.80 -0.41
N GLN A 262 -11.26 -58.98 -0.49
CA GLN A 262 -10.65 -60.15 -1.13
C GLN A 262 -10.99 -61.44 -0.37
N ARG A 263 -11.05 -61.38 0.96
CA ARG A 263 -11.48 -62.49 1.80
C ARG A 263 -12.95 -62.84 1.57
N ILE A 264 -13.84 -61.85 1.56
CA ILE A 264 -15.28 -62.03 1.23
C ILE A 264 -15.44 -62.61 -0.19
N LEU A 265 -14.58 -62.22 -1.13
CA LEU A 265 -14.55 -62.75 -2.50
C LEU A 265 -14.19 -64.23 -2.54
N ASN A 266 -13.17 -64.63 -1.77
CA ASN A 266 -12.75 -66.02 -1.65
C ASN A 266 -13.77 -66.88 -0.89
N GLU A 267 -14.49 -66.29 0.07
CA GLU A 267 -15.55 -66.96 0.84
C GLU A 267 -16.88 -67.08 0.07
N LYS A 268 -17.15 -66.19 -0.90
CA LYS A 268 -18.35 -66.20 -1.75
C LYS A 268 -18.09 -66.70 -3.18
N GLY A 269 -17.37 -67.82 -3.30
CA GLY A 269 -17.48 -68.63 -4.50
C GLY A 269 -18.93 -69.08 -4.70
N LEU A 270 -19.44 -68.91 -5.93
CA LEU A 270 -20.78 -69.24 -6.45
C LEU A 270 -21.89 -68.17 -6.27
N THR A 271 -22.08 -67.30 -7.27
CA THR A 271 -23.27 -67.34 -8.18
C THR A 271 -23.36 -66.15 -9.16
N GLU A 272 -23.63 -66.53 -10.41
CA GLU A 272 -24.32 -65.84 -11.53
C GLU A 272 -23.58 -64.86 -12.46
N SER A 273 -23.56 -65.24 -13.74
CA SER A 273 -22.87 -64.62 -14.88
C SER A 273 -23.22 -63.17 -15.22
N LYS A 274 -24.22 -62.53 -14.59
CA LYS A 274 -24.39 -61.06 -14.67
C LYS A 274 -23.44 -60.31 -13.72
N LYS A 275 -23.00 -60.96 -12.63
CA LYS A 275 -21.90 -60.45 -11.81
C LYS A 275 -20.59 -60.54 -12.57
N ASP A 276 -20.37 -61.55 -13.40
CA ASP A 276 -19.09 -61.71 -14.10
C ASP A 276 -18.81 -60.55 -15.06
N GLU A 277 -19.80 -59.96 -15.74
CA GLU A 277 -19.55 -58.82 -16.64
C GLU A 277 -19.30 -57.51 -15.87
N VAL A 278 -20.10 -57.23 -14.83
CA VAL A 278 -19.88 -56.08 -13.92
C VAL A 278 -18.58 -56.26 -13.14
N PHE A 279 -18.22 -57.48 -12.77
CA PHE A 279 -17.00 -57.84 -12.06
C PHE A 279 -15.80 -57.73 -12.99
N THR A 280 -15.88 -58.21 -14.23
CA THR A 280 -14.82 -58.04 -15.24
C THR A 280 -14.58 -56.56 -15.51
N ARG A 281 -15.63 -55.75 -15.69
CA ARG A 281 -15.49 -54.29 -15.86
C ARG A 281 -14.95 -53.61 -14.61
N LYS A 282 -15.35 -54.02 -13.41
CA LYS A 282 -14.81 -53.51 -12.15
C LYS A 282 -13.35 -53.93 -11.95
N MET A 283 -12.96 -55.11 -12.43
CA MET A 283 -11.59 -55.64 -12.35
C MET A 283 -10.68 -54.94 -13.36
N GLU A 284 -11.14 -54.70 -14.59
CA GLU A 284 -10.46 -53.87 -15.59
C GLU A 284 -10.30 -52.43 -15.10
N LEU A 285 -11.34 -51.84 -14.50
CA LEU A 285 -11.26 -50.51 -13.89
C LEU A 285 -10.29 -50.50 -12.70
N SER A 286 -10.33 -51.51 -11.85
CA SER A 286 -9.41 -51.60 -10.71
C SER A 286 -7.97 -51.80 -11.16
N GLN A 287 -7.73 -52.54 -12.25
CA GLN A 287 -6.40 -52.65 -12.87
C GLN A 287 -5.95 -51.33 -13.51
N LYS A 288 -6.85 -50.62 -14.20
CA LYS A 288 -6.55 -49.29 -14.78
C LYS A 288 -6.28 -48.26 -13.68
N LEU A 289 -7.06 -48.23 -12.61
CA LEU A 289 -6.84 -47.38 -11.43
C LEU A 289 -5.56 -47.76 -10.69
N PHE A 290 -5.23 -49.05 -10.63
CA PHE A 290 -3.97 -49.51 -10.06
C PHE A 290 -2.77 -49.11 -10.92
N GLN A 291 -2.85 -49.22 -12.25
CA GLN A 291 -1.81 -48.74 -13.16
C GLN A 291 -1.68 -47.23 -13.13
N ALA A 292 -2.79 -46.49 -13.08
CA ALA A 292 -2.80 -45.04 -12.90
C ALA A 292 -2.21 -44.65 -11.53
N GLY A 293 -2.57 -45.39 -10.46
CA GLY A 293 -2.00 -45.22 -9.13
C GLY A 293 -0.50 -45.49 -9.10
N ILE A 294 -0.02 -46.51 -9.80
CA ILE A 294 1.42 -46.78 -9.97
C ILE A 294 2.09 -45.64 -10.77
N GLY A 295 1.44 -45.13 -11.82
CA GLY A 295 1.93 -44.00 -12.61
C GLY A 295 2.05 -42.73 -11.76
N ILE A 296 1.02 -42.43 -10.96
CA ILE A 296 0.99 -41.33 -10.00
C ILE A 296 2.06 -41.54 -8.93
N ASN A 297 2.21 -42.72 -8.34
CA ASN A 297 3.21 -42.97 -7.30
C ASN A 297 4.65 -42.92 -7.85
N LYS A 298 4.85 -43.27 -9.13
CA LYS A 298 6.13 -43.09 -9.82
C LYS A 298 6.45 -41.62 -10.11
N LYS A 299 5.44 -40.80 -10.42
CA LYS A 299 5.56 -39.35 -10.70
C LYS A 299 5.38 -38.46 -9.46
N ALA A 300 4.92 -39.00 -8.34
CA ALA A 300 4.71 -38.29 -7.06
C ALA A 300 6.00 -37.69 -6.47
N PRO A 301 7.18 -38.33 -6.58
CA PRO A 301 8.44 -37.70 -6.21
C PRO A 301 8.80 -36.47 -7.06
N ASP A 302 8.24 -36.34 -8.28
CA ASP A 302 8.43 -35.17 -9.14
C ASP A 302 7.44 -34.04 -8.79
N LEU A 303 6.33 -34.35 -8.11
CA LEU A 303 5.32 -33.40 -7.63
C LEU A 303 5.65 -32.79 -6.25
N SER A 304 6.60 -33.36 -5.51
CA SER A 304 7.05 -32.86 -4.19
C SER A 304 8.15 -31.79 -4.28
N ARG A 305 8.48 -31.34 -5.49
CA ARG A 305 9.43 -30.25 -5.75
C ARG A 305 8.65 -28.99 -6.14
N PHE A 306 9.10 -27.80 -5.71
CA PHE A 306 8.43 -26.54 -6.00
C PHE A 306 8.41 -26.26 -7.51
N ILE A 307 7.28 -26.55 -8.16
CA ILE A 307 7.10 -26.38 -9.60
C ILE A 307 6.83 -24.91 -9.90
N VAL A 308 7.77 -24.27 -10.61
CA VAL A 308 7.63 -22.86 -11.03
C VAL A 308 7.44 -22.83 -12.55
N ASN A 309 6.62 -21.90 -13.03
CA ASN A 309 6.41 -21.71 -14.46
C ASN A 309 7.77 -21.45 -15.16
N LYS A 310 8.08 -22.23 -16.21
CA LYS A 310 9.35 -22.16 -16.94
C LYS A 310 9.67 -20.74 -17.45
N SER A 311 8.66 -19.95 -17.81
CA SER A 311 8.87 -18.55 -18.23
C SER A 311 9.36 -17.65 -17.08
N VAL A 312 8.85 -17.87 -15.86
CA VAL A 312 9.26 -17.16 -14.65
C VAL A 312 10.65 -17.60 -14.21
N LEU A 313 10.93 -18.91 -14.25
CA LEU A 313 12.26 -19.46 -13.97
C LEU A 313 13.32 -18.89 -14.92
N ASN A 314 13.02 -18.83 -16.22
CA ASN A 314 13.91 -18.25 -17.22
C ASN A 314 14.15 -16.76 -17.02
N GLN A 315 13.12 -15.99 -16.64
CA GLN A 315 13.27 -14.57 -16.34
C GLN A 315 14.15 -14.35 -15.11
N ILE A 316 13.97 -15.14 -14.06
CA ILE A 316 14.78 -15.00 -12.84
C ILE A 316 16.23 -15.44 -13.10
N ASN A 317 16.45 -16.56 -13.79
CA ASN A 317 17.79 -16.99 -14.21
C ASN A 317 18.50 -15.93 -15.07
N SER A 318 17.77 -15.26 -15.97
CA SER A 318 18.35 -14.20 -16.78
C SER A 318 18.79 -12.98 -15.95
N LYS A 319 18.01 -12.64 -14.90
CA LYS A 319 18.33 -11.53 -13.99
C LYS A 319 19.47 -11.88 -13.04
N LEU A 320 19.51 -13.10 -12.50
CA LEU A 320 20.62 -13.58 -11.68
C LEU A 320 21.93 -13.63 -12.49
N SER A 321 21.89 -14.20 -13.69
CA SER A 321 23.04 -14.23 -14.58
C SER A 321 23.56 -12.82 -14.93
N PHE A 322 22.65 -11.86 -15.08
CA PHE A 322 23.02 -10.46 -15.29
C PHE A 322 23.72 -9.85 -14.06
N LEU A 323 23.24 -10.17 -12.84
CA LEU A 323 23.86 -9.71 -11.59
C LEU A 323 25.24 -10.33 -11.39
N ASP A 324 25.40 -11.62 -11.67
CA ASP A 324 26.70 -12.31 -11.64
C ASP A 324 27.68 -11.67 -12.62
N GLN A 325 27.22 -11.39 -13.85
CA GLN A 325 28.02 -10.72 -14.86
C GLN A 325 28.47 -9.32 -14.40
N LYS A 326 27.58 -8.55 -13.75
CA LYS A 326 27.93 -7.23 -13.22
C LYS A 326 28.90 -7.30 -12.06
N CYS A 327 28.79 -8.32 -11.20
CA CYS A 327 29.75 -8.57 -10.14
C CYS A 327 31.14 -8.90 -10.70
N GLU A 328 31.21 -9.74 -11.74
CA GLU A 328 32.44 -10.10 -12.43
C GLU A 328 33.06 -8.92 -13.21
N GLU A 329 32.24 -8.09 -13.85
CA GLU A 329 32.70 -6.84 -14.48
C GLU A 329 33.31 -5.88 -13.45
N LEU A 330 32.65 -5.72 -12.29
CA LEU A 330 33.17 -4.91 -11.19
C LEU A 330 34.50 -5.45 -10.66
N LYS A 331 34.61 -6.76 -10.44
CA LYS A 331 35.88 -7.40 -10.05
C LYS A 331 36.98 -7.19 -11.08
N LYS A 332 36.68 -7.35 -12.38
CA LYS A 332 37.65 -7.10 -13.46
C LYS A 332 38.11 -5.66 -13.49
N VAL A 333 37.22 -4.70 -13.26
CA VAL A 333 37.59 -3.27 -13.15
C VAL A 333 38.48 -3.04 -11.92
N LEU A 334 38.11 -3.58 -10.76
CA LEU A 334 38.89 -3.47 -9.52
C LEU A 334 40.28 -4.13 -9.62
N ILE A 335 40.40 -5.22 -10.37
CA ILE A 335 41.67 -5.88 -10.70
C ILE A 335 42.44 -5.09 -11.76
N GLY A 336 41.78 -4.52 -12.77
CA GLY A 336 42.43 -3.69 -13.80
C GLY A 336 43.06 -2.41 -13.24
N ILE A 337 42.47 -1.86 -12.19
CA ILE A 337 43.02 -0.73 -11.41
C ILE A 337 44.36 -1.10 -10.74
N GLN A 338 44.67 -2.38 -10.53
CA GLN A 338 45.95 -2.87 -10.00
C GLN A 338 47.16 -2.54 -10.89
N GLY A 339 46.94 -2.35 -12.20
CA GLY A 339 48.01 -2.02 -13.16
C GLY A 339 48.29 -0.52 -13.30
N GLN A 340 47.46 0.35 -12.71
CA GLN A 340 47.60 1.80 -12.84
C GLN A 340 48.39 2.39 -11.67
N LYS A 341 49.37 3.25 -11.99
CA LYS A 341 50.36 3.85 -11.08
C LYS A 341 49.77 4.76 -9.97
N VAL A 342 48.47 4.99 -9.95
CA VAL A 342 47.79 5.86 -8.97
C VAL A 342 47.03 4.97 -7.99
N VAL A 343 47.49 5.03 -6.74
CA VAL A 343 47.27 4.02 -5.72
C VAL A 343 46.01 4.37 -4.91
N PHE A 344 44.92 3.60 -5.08
CA PHE A 344 43.76 3.58 -4.16
C PHE A 344 43.60 2.18 -3.52
N PRO A 345 44.51 1.74 -2.64
CA PRO A 345 44.51 0.39 -2.07
C PRO A 345 43.27 0.15 -1.21
N GLU A 346 42.85 1.16 -0.45
CA GLU A 346 41.69 1.08 0.44
C GLU A 346 40.38 0.97 -0.33
N LEU A 347 40.22 1.76 -1.40
CA LEU A 347 39.04 1.67 -2.29
C LEU A 347 38.96 0.28 -2.93
N ARG A 348 40.11 -0.29 -3.31
CA ARG A 348 40.20 -1.64 -3.85
C ARG A 348 39.87 -2.71 -2.81
N VAL A 349 40.45 -2.64 -1.62
CA VAL A 349 40.20 -3.61 -0.55
C VAL A 349 38.73 -3.57 -0.13
N ASN A 350 38.15 -2.37 -0.03
CA ASN A 350 36.74 -2.21 0.30
C ASN A 350 35.83 -2.66 -0.85
N GLY A 351 36.18 -2.34 -2.10
CA GLY A 351 35.44 -2.78 -3.29
C GLY A 351 35.46 -4.30 -3.48
N LEU A 352 36.61 -4.95 -3.27
CA LEU A 352 36.72 -6.42 -3.33
C LEU A 352 35.96 -7.08 -2.19
N LYS A 353 36.07 -6.58 -0.95
CA LYS A 353 35.26 -7.08 0.17
C LYS A 353 33.76 -6.90 -0.06
N MET A 354 33.37 -5.82 -0.73
CA MET A 354 31.97 -5.57 -1.09
C MET A 354 31.49 -6.53 -2.19
N ALA A 355 32.32 -6.82 -3.19
CA ALA A 355 32.03 -7.83 -4.21
C ALA A 355 31.94 -9.25 -3.63
N GLU A 356 32.87 -9.62 -2.73
CA GLU A 356 32.86 -10.91 -2.02
C GLU A 356 31.62 -11.05 -1.12
N ARG A 357 31.21 -9.97 -0.43
CA ARG A 357 29.96 -9.95 0.34
C ARG A 357 28.74 -10.10 -0.57
N PHE A 358 28.73 -9.43 -1.71
CA PHE A 358 27.63 -9.52 -2.67
C PHE A 358 27.49 -10.94 -3.24
N GLU A 359 28.60 -11.61 -3.57
CA GLU A 359 28.60 -13.02 -3.97
C GLU A 359 28.14 -13.95 -2.86
N ALA A 360 28.60 -13.72 -1.62
CA ALA A 360 28.15 -14.49 -0.47
C ALA A 360 26.64 -14.33 -0.22
N THR A 361 26.04 -13.19 -0.59
CA THR A 361 24.60 -12.95 -0.54
C THR A 361 23.84 -13.56 -1.72
N LEU A 362 24.45 -13.62 -2.91
CA LEU A 362 23.86 -14.25 -4.10
C LEU A 362 23.90 -15.78 -4.04
N LYS A 363 24.87 -16.37 -3.33
CA LYS A 363 25.04 -17.83 -3.27
C LYS A 363 23.82 -18.58 -2.69
N PRO A 364 23.23 -18.18 -1.56
CA PRO A 364 22.00 -18.80 -1.06
C PRO A 364 20.81 -18.68 -2.02
N LEU A 365 20.76 -17.60 -2.82
CA LEU A 365 19.75 -17.43 -3.86
C LEU A 365 19.98 -18.45 -4.98
N HIS A 366 21.21 -18.59 -5.48
CA HIS A 366 21.56 -19.62 -6.46
C HIS A 366 21.25 -21.04 -5.95
N ASP A 367 21.65 -21.36 -4.72
CA ASP A 367 21.36 -22.65 -4.09
C ASP A 367 19.84 -22.90 -4.02
N LEU A 368 19.04 -21.87 -3.70
CA LEU A 368 17.58 -21.97 -3.65
C LEU A 368 16.95 -22.06 -5.04
N PHE A 369 17.53 -21.43 -6.07
CA PHE A 369 17.08 -21.53 -7.46
C PHE A 369 17.43 -22.86 -8.12
N GLU A 370 18.58 -23.47 -7.78
CA GLU A 370 18.93 -24.82 -8.23
C GLU A 370 17.97 -25.89 -7.72
N MET A 371 17.27 -25.63 -6.60
CA MET A 371 16.23 -26.50 -6.06
C MET A 371 14.88 -26.38 -6.80
N LEU A 372 14.71 -25.39 -7.68
CA LEU A 372 13.47 -25.17 -8.45
C LEU A 372 13.52 -25.85 -9.82
N LEU A 373 12.52 -26.66 -10.15
CA LEU A 373 12.40 -27.30 -11.45
C LEU A 373 11.30 -26.63 -12.31
N PRO A 374 11.53 -26.42 -13.61
CA PRO A 374 10.54 -25.85 -14.50
C PRO A 374 9.38 -26.83 -14.73
N ASN A 375 8.16 -26.31 -14.75
CA ASN A 375 6.97 -27.10 -15.13
C ASN A 375 7.19 -27.73 -16.52
N SER A 376 7.27 -29.06 -16.60
CA SER A 376 7.48 -29.82 -17.84
C SER A 376 6.13 -30.23 -18.46
N ASP A 377 6.13 -30.49 -19.77
CA ASP A 377 4.96 -30.98 -20.52
C ASP A 377 4.36 -32.27 -19.91
N GLU A 378 5.14 -33.00 -19.10
CA GLU A 378 4.76 -34.23 -18.41
C GLU A 378 3.73 -34.01 -17.28
N VAL A 379 3.70 -32.82 -16.66
CA VAL A 379 2.68 -32.45 -15.65
C VAL A 379 1.36 -32.13 -16.33
N ASN A 380 1.40 -31.50 -17.50
CA ASN A 380 0.20 -31.28 -18.32
C ASN A 380 -0.33 -32.61 -18.88
N GLU A 381 0.54 -33.53 -19.30
CA GLU A 381 0.14 -34.91 -19.64
C GLU A 381 -0.50 -35.63 -18.46
N LEU A 382 0.06 -35.50 -17.24
CA LEU A 382 -0.54 -36.10 -16.05
C LEU A 382 -1.93 -35.50 -15.73
N ILE A 383 -2.10 -34.19 -15.89
CA ILE A 383 -3.39 -33.51 -15.70
C ILE A 383 -4.41 -34.00 -16.74
N GLU A 384 -4.00 -34.19 -18.00
CA GLU A 384 -4.89 -34.71 -19.05
C GLU A 384 -5.20 -36.20 -18.86
N GLU A 385 -4.24 -37.02 -18.40
CA GLU A 385 -4.48 -38.41 -17.99
C GLU A 385 -5.51 -38.48 -16.86
N LEU A 386 -5.38 -37.64 -15.83
CA LEU A 386 -6.34 -37.56 -14.70
C LEU A 386 -7.72 -37.07 -15.15
N ARG A 387 -7.80 -36.09 -16.07
CA ARG A 387 -9.07 -35.63 -16.65
C ARG A 387 -9.77 -36.71 -17.46
N THR A 388 -9.00 -37.52 -18.19
CA THR A 388 -9.54 -38.62 -19.00
C THR A 388 -10.12 -39.70 -18.09
N ILE A 389 -9.38 -40.10 -17.05
CA ILE A 389 -9.85 -41.05 -16.04
C ILE A 389 -11.10 -40.53 -15.33
N SER A 390 -11.14 -39.24 -14.97
CA SER A 390 -12.30 -38.61 -14.34
C SER A 390 -13.55 -38.65 -15.24
N LYS A 391 -13.42 -38.36 -16.54
CA LYS A 391 -14.53 -38.42 -17.49
C LYS A 391 -15.07 -39.84 -17.67
N GLU A 392 -14.21 -40.84 -17.73
CA GLU A 392 -14.62 -42.25 -17.86
C GLU A 392 -15.36 -42.75 -16.61
N LEU A 393 -14.92 -42.34 -15.42
CA LEU A 393 -15.61 -42.62 -14.16
C LEU A 393 -17.01 -41.98 -14.11
N GLN A 394 -17.14 -40.75 -14.60
CA GLN A 394 -18.42 -40.02 -14.66
C GLN A 394 -19.42 -40.74 -15.58
N GLN A 395 -18.98 -41.15 -16.78
CA GLN A 395 -19.83 -41.85 -17.76
C GLN A 395 -20.33 -43.21 -17.24
N MET A 396 -19.51 -43.91 -16.47
CA MET A 396 -19.93 -45.16 -15.81
C MET A 396 -20.91 -44.94 -14.67
N ALA A 397 -20.73 -43.87 -13.87
CA ALA A 397 -21.69 -43.52 -12.83
C ALA A 397 -23.08 -43.21 -13.41
N ASP A 398 -23.13 -42.52 -14.56
CA ASP A 398 -24.37 -42.22 -15.27
C ASP A 398 -25.04 -43.48 -15.85
N HIS A 399 -24.25 -44.47 -16.31
CA HIS A 399 -24.78 -45.75 -16.83
C HIS A 399 -25.22 -46.74 -15.75
N MET A 400 -24.75 -46.59 -14.50
CA MET A 400 -25.23 -47.39 -13.37
C MET A 400 -26.47 -46.80 -12.69
N SER A 401 -26.83 -45.56 -13.04
CA SER A 401 -28.00 -44.84 -12.51
C SER A 401 -29.30 -45.09 -13.32
N HIS A 402 -29.21 -45.90 -14.39
CA HIS A 402 -30.30 -46.40 -15.23
C HIS A 402 -30.29 -47.92 -15.23
#